data_AF-A0AAJ2IHK2-F1
#
_entry.id   AF-A0AAJ2IHK2-F1
#
_cell.length_a   1.000
_cell.length_b   1.000
_cell.length_c   1.000
_cell.angle_alpha   90.00
_cell.angle_beta   90.00
_cell.angle_gamma   90.00
#
_symmetry.space_group_name_H-M   'P 1'
#
loop_
_entity.id
_entity.type
_entity.pdbx_description
1 polymer ?
#
loop_
_entity_poly.entity_id
_entity_poly.type
_entity_poly.pdbx_seq_one_letter_code
_entity_poly.pdbx_strand_id
1 'polypeptide(L)'
;MTALNLEQIIAEFIASQAGISVEEAMPQARDLVAAIRDSGYTVIALPEPHGRWAEGPEWVQGANLADRSGWVAWTAEDAGMVMLQRVEPGELTPADAADLGAALIAAAQHATGDTQ
;
A
#
# COMPACT_ATOMS: atom_id res chain seq x y z
N MET A 1 23.48 3.18 9.08
CA MET A 1 22.43 4.22 9.10
C MET A 1 21.13 3.51 9.44
N THR A 2 20.56 3.80 10.60
CA THR A 2 19.24 3.30 11.00
C THR A 2 18.18 4.05 10.21
N ALA A 3 17.22 3.35 9.61
CA ALA A 3 16.11 3.99 8.92
C ALA A 3 15.31 4.84 9.92
N LEU A 4 15.01 6.09 9.54
CA LEU A 4 14.17 6.98 10.34
C LEU A 4 12.73 6.45 10.33
N ASN A 5 12.13 6.28 11.51
CA ASN A 5 10.71 5.94 11.61
C ASN A 5 9.84 7.19 11.37
N LEU A 6 8.55 6.98 11.09
CA LEU A 6 7.62 8.07 10.76
C LEU A 6 7.53 9.12 11.88
N GLU A 7 7.58 8.68 13.14
CA GLU A 7 7.62 9.58 14.31
C GLU A 7 8.81 10.54 14.24
N GLN A 8 10.00 10.05 13.90
CA GLN A 8 11.22 10.85 13.80
C GLN A 8 11.14 11.85 12.64
N ILE A 9 10.60 11.45 11.49
CA ILE A 9 10.40 12.33 10.32
C ILE A 9 9.45 13.49 10.68
N ILE A 10 8.33 13.17 11.34
CA ILE A 10 7.35 14.17 11.76
C ILE A 10 7.95 15.08 12.85
N ALA A 11 8.70 14.54 13.80
CA ALA A 11 9.36 15.33 14.83
C ALA A 11 10.39 16.30 14.25
N GLU A 12 11.19 15.87 13.27
CA GLU A 12 12.12 16.76 12.55
C GLU A 12 11.39 17.89 11.81
N PHE A 13 10.26 17.58 11.16
CA PHE A 13 9.42 18.58 10.50
C PHE A 13 8.85 19.60 11.51
N ILE A 14 8.23 19.14 12.59
CA ILE A 14 7.65 20.00 13.64
C ILE A 14 8.75 20.87 14.27
N ALA A 15 9.89 20.28 14.63
CA ALA A 15 11.04 20.98 15.17
C ALA A 15 11.50 22.11 14.24
N SER A 16 11.61 21.82 12.93
CA SER A 16 11.99 22.81 11.92
C SER A 16 10.97 23.95 11.77
N GLN A 17 9.67 23.67 11.89
CA GLN A 17 8.63 24.70 11.73
C GLN A 17 8.48 25.58 12.97
N ALA A 18 8.62 24.98 14.16
CA ALA A 18 8.40 25.67 15.43
C ALA A 18 9.68 26.26 16.04
N GLY A 19 10.87 25.95 15.50
CA GLY A 19 12.14 26.42 16.04
C GLY A 19 12.47 25.78 17.40
N ILE A 20 12.04 24.54 17.62
CA ILE A 20 12.27 23.76 18.85
C ILE A 20 13.18 22.56 18.55
N SER A 21 13.66 21.87 19.58
CA SER A 21 14.42 20.64 19.39
C SER A 21 13.53 19.47 18.95
N VAL A 22 14.14 18.45 18.31
CA VAL A 22 13.44 17.21 17.92
C VAL A 22 12.88 16.49 19.15
N GLU A 23 13.59 16.54 20.28
CA GLU A 23 13.14 15.92 21.53
C GLU A 23 11.89 16.60 22.10
N GLU A 24 11.80 17.94 21.99
CA GLU A 24 10.60 18.70 22.35
C GLU A 24 9.43 18.50 21.38
N ALA A 25 9.70 18.23 20.11
CA ALA A 25 8.69 17.95 19.09
C ALA A 25 8.12 16.52 19.14
N MET A 26 8.83 15.58 19.77
CA MET A 26 8.46 14.16 19.78
C MET A 26 7.08 13.84 20.35
N PRO A 27 6.61 14.44 21.46
CA PRO A 27 5.27 14.19 21.98
C PRO A 27 4.18 14.51 20.94
N GLN A 28 4.28 15.66 20.27
CA GLN A 28 3.33 16.07 19.24
C GLN A 28 3.42 15.19 17.98
N ALA A 29 4.62 14.75 17.63
CA ALA A 29 4.81 13.80 16.54
C ALA A 29 4.15 12.45 16.84
N ARG A 30 4.24 11.95 18.08
CA ARG A 30 3.52 10.74 18.51
C ARG A 30 2.01 10.91 18.47
N ASP A 31 1.51 12.04 18.98
CA ASP A 31 0.07 12.34 18.95
C ASP A 31 -0.45 12.44 17.51
N LEU A 32 0.33 13.03 16.61
CA LEU A 32 -0.02 13.11 15.19
C LEU A 32 0.05 11.74 14.51
N VAL A 33 1.06 10.91 14.79
CA VAL A 33 1.13 9.52 14.28
C VAL A 33 -0.03 8.68 14.81
N ALA A 34 -0.37 8.82 16.10
CA ALA A 34 -1.52 8.18 16.69
C ALA A 34 -2.82 8.67 16.03
N ALA A 35 -3.00 9.98 15.83
CA ALA A 35 -4.15 10.52 15.12
C ALA A 35 -4.23 10.06 13.65
N ILE A 36 -3.10 9.95 12.94
CA ILE A 36 -3.03 9.43 11.56
C ILE A 36 -3.39 7.94 11.53
N ARG A 37 -2.97 7.16 12.54
CA ARG A 37 -3.36 5.76 12.72
C ARG A 37 -4.86 5.64 13.05
N ASP A 38 -5.34 6.40 14.04
CA ASP A 38 -6.68 6.31 14.61
C ASP A 38 -7.75 6.95 13.72
N SER A 39 -7.36 7.89 12.85
CA SER A 39 -8.25 8.48 11.85
C SER A 39 -8.58 7.53 10.69
N GLY A 40 -7.94 6.36 10.65
CA GLY A 40 -8.05 5.42 9.53
C GLY A 40 -7.33 5.89 8.26
N TYR A 41 -6.67 7.06 8.27
CA TYR A 41 -5.93 7.59 7.11
C TYR A 41 -4.54 6.97 6.92
N THR A 42 -4.19 5.92 7.67
CA THR A 42 -3.08 5.00 7.30
C THR A 42 -3.58 3.71 6.67
N VAL A 43 -4.73 3.76 6.03
CA VAL A 43 -5.32 2.59 5.38
C VAL A 43 -5.83 3.09 4.03
N ILE A 44 -5.01 2.93 2.98
CA ILE A 44 -5.66 2.46 1.75
C ILE A 44 -6.41 1.24 2.25
N ALA A 45 -7.74 1.25 2.25
CA ALA A 45 -8.51 0.04 2.48
C ALA A 45 -8.05 -0.91 1.39
N LEU A 46 -7.04 -1.70 1.76
CA LEU A 46 -6.39 -2.58 0.81
C LEU A 46 -7.49 -3.54 0.42
N PRO A 47 -7.76 -3.70 -0.88
CA PRO A 47 -8.81 -4.59 -1.30
C PRO A 47 -8.54 -5.96 -0.67
N GLU A 48 -9.59 -6.64 -0.25
CA GLU A 48 -9.49 -8.09 -0.02
C GLU A 48 -9.39 -8.78 -1.39
N PRO A 49 -8.74 -9.95 -1.49
CA PRO A 49 -8.75 -10.69 -2.72
C PRO A 49 -10.20 -11.06 -3.08
N HIS A 50 -10.64 -10.71 -4.29
CA HIS A 50 -12.00 -11.00 -4.75
C HIS A 50 -12.11 -12.35 -5.47
N GLY A 51 -10.98 -13.03 -5.70
CA GLY A 51 -10.93 -14.26 -6.46
C GLY A 51 -9.60 -15.00 -6.33
N ARG A 52 -9.41 -15.97 -7.22
CA ARG A 52 -8.16 -16.71 -7.40
C ARG A 52 -7.74 -16.68 -8.86
N TRP A 53 -6.48 -16.37 -9.09
CA TRP A 53 -5.85 -16.42 -10.41
C TRP A 53 -4.64 -17.33 -10.36
N ALA A 54 -4.56 -18.26 -11.31
CA ALA A 54 -3.63 -19.40 -11.24
C ALA A 54 -3.75 -20.12 -9.88
N GLU A 55 -2.69 -20.13 -9.07
CA GLU A 55 -2.64 -20.87 -7.80
C GLU A 55 -2.77 -19.97 -6.56
N GLY A 56 -3.00 -18.65 -6.71
CA GLY A 56 -3.07 -17.75 -5.56
C GLY A 56 -4.16 -16.67 -5.62
N PRO A 57 -4.32 -15.90 -4.52
CA PRO A 57 -5.33 -14.87 -4.39
C PRO A 57 -5.09 -13.71 -5.35
N GLU A 58 -6.19 -13.16 -5.87
CA GLU A 58 -6.25 -12.10 -6.87
C GLU A 58 -7.00 -10.88 -6.31
N TRP A 59 -6.44 -9.69 -6.52
CA TRP A 59 -6.96 -8.44 -5.94
C TRP A 59 -7.64 -7.51 -6.93
N VAL A 60 -7.28 -7.60 -8.22
CA VAL A 60 -7.85 -6.72 -9.22
C VAL A 60 -7.64 -7.29 -10.61
N GLN A 61 -8.67 -7.15 -11.44
CA GLN A 61 -8.64 -7.46 -12.86
C GLN A 61 -9.15 -6.24 -13.65
N GLY A 62 -8.27 -5.68 -14.49
CA GLY A 62 -8.64 -4.69 -15.50
C GLY A 62 -9.68 -5.26 -16.46
N ALA A 63 -10.63 -4.43 -16.89
CA ALA A 63 -11.85 -4.88 -17.55
C ALA A 63 -11.60 -5.72 -18.82
N ASN A 64 -11.89 -7.03 -18.74
CA ASN A 64 -12.94 -7.75 -19.48
C ASN A 64 -12.79 -9.28 -19.23
N LEU A 65 -13.53 -9.77 -18.24
CA LEU A 65 -13.56 -11.20 -17.84
C LEU A 65 -13.96 -12.14 -19.00
N ALA A 66 -14.73 -11.65 -19.98
CA ALA A 66 -15.29 -12.46 -21.04
C ALA A 66 -14.27 -12.84 -22.13
N ASP A 67 -13.24 -12.04 -22.36
CA ASP A 67 -12.19 -12.28 -23.37
C ASP A 67 -10.78 -12.42 -22.77
N ARG A 68 -10.66 -12.40 -21.43
CA ARG A 68 -9.39 -12.43 -20.70
C ARG A 68 -8.43 -11.31 -21.15
N SER A 69 -8.96 -10.19 -21.62
CA SER A 69 -8.18 -8.96 -21.77
C SER A 69 -8.23 -8.16 -20.46
N GLY A 70 -7.14 -7.44 -20.18
CA GLY A 70 -6.95 -6.72 -18.92
C GLY A 70 -5.70 -7.14 -18.16
N TRP A 71 -5.35 -6.29 -17.20
CA TRP A 71 -4.26 -6.47 -16.27
C TRP A 71 -4.72 -7.19 -15.00
N VAL A 72 -3.84 -7.92 -14.34
CA VAL A 72 -4.19 -8.62 -13.09
C VAL A 72 -3.03 -8.58 -12.11
N ALA A 73 -3.34 -8.34 -10.84
CA ALA A 73 -2.39 -8.43 -9.72
C ALA A 73 -2.78 -9.56 -8.77
N TRP A 74 -1.85 -10.48 -8.53
CA TRP A 74 -2.06 -11.67 -7.69
C TRP A 74 -0.77 -12.09 -6.99
N THR A 75 -0.87 -13.01 -6.03
CA THR A 75 0.30 -13.63 -5.40
C THR A 75 0.50 -15.06 -5.86
N ALA A 76 1.74 -15.52 -5.94
CA ALA A 76 2.06 -16.94 -6.04
C ALA A 76 2.33 -17.47 -4.63
N GLU A 77 1.34 -18.15 -4.03
CA GLU A 77 1.32 -18.57 -2.60
C GLU A 77 2.63 -19.26 -2.18
N ASP A 78 3.15 -20.18 -3.00
CA ASP A 78 4.34 -20.97 -2.66
C ASP A 78 5.67 -20.21 -2.85
N ALA A 79 5.64 -19.07 -3.54
CA ALA A 79 6.85 -18.35 -3.92
C ALA A 79 7.06 -17.03 -3.17
N GLY A 80 6.06 -16.56 -2.41
CA GLY A 80 6.11 -15.25 -1.75
C GLY A 80 6.29 -14.09 -2.76
N MET A 81 5.84 -14.28 -3.99
CA MET A 81 6.01 -13.31 -5.08
C MET A 81 4.67 -12.64 -5.42
N VAL A 82 4.74 -11.34 -5.68
CA VAL A 82 3.65 -10.58 -6.31
C VAL A 82 3.84 -10.65 -7.83
N MET A 83 2.78 -11.01 -8.54
CA MET A 83 2.76 -11.14 -9.98
C MET A 83 1.84 -10.07 -10.59
N LEU A 84 2.29 -9.51 -11.71
CA LEU A 84 1.55 -8.53 -12.50
C LEU A 84 1.63 -8.94 -13.97
N GLN A 85 0.50 -9.00 -14.66
CA GLN A 85 0.45 -9.39 -16.08
C GLN A 85 -0.32 -8.39 -16.92
N ARG A 86 0.16 -8.18 -18.15
CA ARG A 86 -0.48 -7.45 -19.26
C ARG A 86 -0.99 -6.05 -18.86
N VAL A 87 -0.06 -5.18 -18.46
CA VAL A 87 -0.31 -3.74 -18.37
C VAL A 87 0.22 -3.08 -19.65
N GLU A 88 -0.64 -2.78 -20.61
CA GLU A 88 -0.25 -2.07 -21.84
C GLU A 88 -0.46 -0.55 -21.74
N PRO A 89 0.29 0.26 -22.52
CA PRO A 89 0.08 1.70 -22.58
C PRO A 89 -1.35 2.06 -23.00
N GLY A 90 -2.01 2.90 -22.19
CA GLY A 90 -3.38 3.36 -22.45
C GLY A 90 -4.49 2.47 -21.89
N GLU A 91 -4.16 1.33 -21.28
CA GLU A 91 -5.14 0.45 -20.62
C GLU A 91 -5.48 0.86 -19.18
N LEU A 92 -4.69 1.76 -18.59
CA LEU A 92 -4.93 2.28 -17.25
C LEU A 92 -5.44 3.71 -17.34
N THR A 93 -6.70 3.92 -16.98
CA THR A 93 -7.14 5.25 -16.58
C THR A 93 -6.46 5.66 -15.27
N PRO A 94 -6.42 6.95 -14.91
CA PRO A 94 -5.88 7.36 -13.62
C PRO A 94 -6.54 6.68 -12.41
N ALA A 95 -7.82 6.32 -12.50
CA ALA A 95 -8.52 5.55 -11.46
C ALA A 95 -8.00 4.10 -11.40
N ASP A 96 -7.91 3.44 -12.55
CA ASP A 96 -7.37 2.07 -12.65
C ASP A 96 -5.93 1.98 -12.11
N ALA A 97 -5.12 3.01 -12.35
CA ALA A 97 -3.76 3.09 -11.82
C ALA A 97 -3.71 3.18 -10.29
N ALA A 98 -4.67 3.89 -9.68
CA ALA A 98 -4.77 3.98 -8.23
C ALA A 98 -5.22 2.64 -7.62
N ASP A 99 -6.20 1.99 -8.24
CA ASP A 99 -6.70 0.68 -7.81
C ASP A 99 -5.63 -0.41 -7.96
N LEU A 100 -4.87 -0.39 -9.05
CA LEU A 100 -3.71 -1.27 -9.24
C LEU A 100 -2.64 -1.05 -8.15
N GLY A 101 -2.34 0.21 -7.83
CA GLY A 101 -1.39 0.55 -6.78
C GLY A 101 -1.80 -0.01 -5.41
N ALA A 102 -3.08 0.13 -5.06
CA ALA A 102 -3.65 -0.45 -3.84
C ALA A 102 -3.55 -1.98 -3.82
N ALA A 103 -3.92 -2.64 -4.92
CA ALA A 103 -3.85 -4.09 -5.05
C ALA A 103 -2.43 -4.65 -4.93
N LEU A 104 -1.43 -3.97 -5.50
CA LEU A 104 -0.02 -4.38 -5.39
C LEU A 104 0.50 -4.31 -3.95
N ILE A 105 0.08 -3.29 -3.19
CA ILE A 105 0.43 -3.18 -1.76
C ILE A 105 -0.24 -4.30 -0.97
N ALA A 106 -1.52 -4.58 -1.23
CA ALA A 106 -2.28 -5.67 -0.59
C ALA A 106 -1.64 -7.04 -0.84
N ALA A 107 -1.31 -7.33 -2.10
CA ALA A 107 -0.64 -8.55 -2.51
C ALA A 107 0.76 -8.67 -1.86
N ALA A 108 1.51 -7.58 -1.75
CA ALA A 108 2.83 -7.59 -1.12
C ALA A 108 2.75 -7.93 0.38
N GLN A 109 1.80 -7.36 1.10
CA GLN A 109 1.58 -7.68 2.52
C GLN A 109 1.15 -9.14 2.72
N HIS A 110 0.27 -9.65 1.86
CA HIS A 110 -0.11 -11.04 1.89
C HIS A 110 1.09 -11.97 1.65
N ALA A 111 1.92 -11.66 0.65
CA ALA A 111 3.09 -12.47 0.29
C ALA A 111 4.16 -12.51 1.40
N THR A 112 4.26 -11.49 2.25
CA THR A 112 5.19 -11.47 3.40
C THR A 112 4.62 -12.12 4.65
N GLY A 113 3.35 -12.54 4.65
CA GLY A 113 2.67 -13.09 5.83
C GLY A 113 2.27 -12.03 6.87
N ASP A 114 2.36 -10.74 6.51
CA ASP A 114 1.90 -9.62 7.33
C ASP A 114 0.41 -9.35 7.06
N THR A 115 -0.45 -10.32 7.37
CA THR A 115 -1.90 -10.08 7.41
C THR A 115 -2.28 -9.59 8.80
N GLN A 116 -2.86 -8.38 8.89
CA GLN A 116 -3.54 -7.90 10.11
C GLN A 116 -4.73 -8.79 10.49
#